data_AF-A0A940X7D7-F1
#
_entry.id   AF-A0A940X7D7-F1
#
_cell.length_a   1.000
_cell.length_b   1.000
_cell.length_c   1.000
_cell.angle_alpha   90.00
_cell.angle_beta   90.00
_cell.angle_gamma   90.00
#
_symmetry.space_group_name_H-M   'P 1'
#
loop_
_entity.id
_entity.type
_entity.pdbx_description
1 polymer ?
#
loop_
_entity_poly.entity_id
_entity_poly.type
_entity_poly.pdbx_seq_one_letter_code
_entity_poly.pdbx_strand_id
1 'polypeptide(L)'
;MKKINKQCLSCGEEFLPKTVASVYCSHICSKKAYKQKMKQLKIDAELKALADKIPQTRAFISVPEAGMLFGIAKRTLYRLVGQGKIPSVNLGTRLVRIDRSVMEGMFGPARSLPQAESAPKKKLYSLEKEDCYSIGEIAQRFQISEGSVYNHIRKYSIPTRQIGKHVYAPKTEIDNLYNGNDFI
;
A
#
# COMPACT_ATOMS: atom_id res chain seq x y z
N MET A 1 15.90 -27.08 -2.26
CA MET A 1 15.17 -25.88 -1.78
C MET A 1 14.68 -26.10 -0.35
N LYS A 2 15.38 -25.56 0.65
CA LYS A 2 14.75 -25.33 1.97
C LYS A 2 13.79 -24.15 1.80
N LYS A 3 12.49 -24.43 1.79
CA LYS A 3 11.45 -23.41 1.70
C LYS A 3 11.29 -22.79 3.08
N ILE A 4 11.50 -21.49 3.18
CA ILE A 4 11.29 -20.74 4.42
C ILE A 4 9.78 -20.61 4.66
N ASN A 5 9.34 -20.76 5.90
CA ASN A 5 7.95 -20.54 6.29
C ASN A 5 7.58 -19.06 6.05
N LYS A 6 6.38 -18.82 5.51
CA LYS A 6 5.80 -17.47 5.37
C LYS A 6 4.57 -17.36 6.25
N GLN A 7 4.26 -16.16 6.73
CA GLN A 7 2.99 -15.90 7.40
C GLN A 7 1.89 -15.58 6.39
N CYS A 8 0.71 -16.16 6.57
CA CYS A 8 -0.44 -15.91 5.71
C CYS A 8 -1.06 -14.53 5.99
N LEU A 9 -1.16 -13.66 4.99
CA LEU A 9 -1.77 -12.33 5.17
C LEU A 9 -3.26 -12.36 5.57
N SER A 10 -3.96 -13.48 5.37
CA SER A 10 -5.39 -13.59 5.69
C SER A 10 -5.69 -14.17 7.07
N CYS A 11 -4.84 -15.04 7.62
CA CYS A 11 -5.07 -15.72 8.91
C CYS A 11 -3.91 -15.58 9.90
N GLY A 12 -2.74 -15.10 9.48
CA GLY A 12 -1.55 -14.94 10.31
C GLY A 12 -0.75 -16.22 10.54
N GLU A 13 -1.26 -17.39 10.13
CA GLU A 13 -0.59 -18.67 10.35
C GLU A 13 0.64 -18.84 9.45
N GLU A 14 1.67 -19.48 9.99
CA GLU A 14 2.84 -19.88 9.22
C GLU A 14 2.53 -21.04 8.28
N PHE A 15 3.04 -20.97 7.05
CA PHE A 15 2.87 -22.03 6.06
C PHE A 15 4.12 -22.17 5.18
N LEU A 16 4.28 -23.36 4.61
CA LEU A 16 5.31 -23.65 3.62
C LEU A 16 4.83 -23.23 2.22
N PRO A 17 5.40 -22.18 1.60
CA PRO A 17 4.93 -21.69 0.32
C PRO A 17 5.21 -22.68 -0.82
N LYS A 18 4.21 -22.93 -1.67
CA LYS A 18 4.38 -23.78 -2.86
C LYS A 18 5.27 -23.10 -3.90
N THR A 19 5.06 -21.81 -4.12
CA THR A 19 5.79 -20.94 -5.06
C THR A 19 6.34 -19.73 -4.33
N VAL A 20 7.36 -19.09 -4.91
CA VAL A 20 7.99 -17.87 -4.38
C VAL A 20 6.96 -16.74 -4.17
N ALA A 21 5.96 -16.63 -5.05
CA ALA A 21 4.88 -15.65 -4.99
C ALA A 21 3.71 -16.03 -4.06
N SER A 22 3.75 -17.18 -3.37
CA SER A 22 2.63 -17.60 -2.53
C SER A 22 2.51 -16.70 -1.30
N VAL A 23 1.38 -16.00 -1.18
CA VAL A 23 1.07 -15.05 -0.08
C VAL A 23 0.15 -15.67 0.97
N TYR A 24 -0.68 -16.63 0.57
CA TYR A 24 -1.70 -17.24 1.43
C TYR A 24 -1.43 -18.73 1.64
N CYS A 25 -1.80 -19.25 2.81
CA CYS A 25 -1.62 -20.66 3.15
C CYS A 25 -2.51 -21.61 2.32
N SER A 26 -3.68 -21.13 1.88
CA SER A 26 -4.67 -21.94 1.16
C SER A 26 -5.52 -21.12 0.19
N HIS A 27 -6.20 -21.83 -0.71
CA HIS A 27 -7.16 -21.24 -1.63
C HIS A 27 -8.36 -20.59 -0.91
N ILE A 28 -8.71 -21.08 0.28
CA ILE A 28 -9.76 -20.49 1.12
C ILE A 28 -9.33 -19.10 1.60
N CYS A 29 -8.12 -18.97 2.13
CA CYS A 29 -7.55 -17.69 2.56
C CYS A 29 -7.42 -16.71 1.38
N SER A 30 -6.96 -17.18 0.22
CA SER A 30 -6.89 -16.36 -1.00
C SER A 30 -8.26 -15.83 -1.43
N LYS A 31 -9.30 -16.69 -1.46
CA LYS A 31 -10.68 -16.27 -1.76
C LYS A 31 -11.25 -15.29 -0.74
N LYS A 32 -10.97 -15.49 0.55
CA LYS A 32 -11.39 -14.59 1.63
C LYS A 32 -10.77 -13.20 1.45
N ALA A 33 -9.46 -13.13 1.23
CA ALA A 33 -8.75 -11.89 0.99
C ALA A 33 -9.26 -11.18 -0.28
N TYR A 34 -9.51 -11.92 -1.37
CA TYR A 34 -10.09 -11.37 -2.58
C TYR A 34 -11.47 -10.73 -2.33
N LYS A 35 -12.36 -11.44 -1.62
CA LYS A 35 -13.71 -10.93 -1.28
C LYS A 35 -13.64 -9.67 -0.40
N GLN A 36 -12.73 -9.64 0.57
CA GLN A 36 -12.50 -8.47 1.41
C GLN A 36 -12.00 -7.28 0.60
N LYS A 37 -11.02 -7.49 -0.29
CA LYS A 37 -10.49 -6.45 -1.19
C LYS A 37 -11.60 -5.87 -2.08
N MET A 38 -12.42 -6.72 -2.70
CA MET A 38 -13.53 -6.26 -3.55
C MET A 38 -14.59 -5.48 -2.75
N LYS A 39 -14.86 -5.89 -1.50
CA LYS A 39 -15.77 -5.16 -0.62
C LYS A 39 -15.23 -3.77 -0.27
N GLN A 40 -13.95 -3.66 0.07
CA GLN A 40 -13.30 -2.38 0.36
C GLN A 40 -13.31 -1.47 -0.85
N LEU A 41 -12.90 -1.96 -2.02
CA LEU A 41 -12.92 -1.20 -3.27
C LEU A 41 -14.32 -0.66 -3.60
N LYS A 42 -15.37 -1.44 -3.33
CA LYS A 42 -16.75 -0.97 -3.53
C LYS A 42 -17.13 0.15 -2.55
N ILE A 43 -16.80 -0.01 -1.27
CA ILE A 43 -17.05 1.02 -0.24
C ILE A 43 -16.29 2.31 -0.58
N ASP A 44 -15.02 2.19 -0.96
CA ASP A 44 -14.17 3.32 -1.33
C ASP A 44 -14.69 4.04 -2.58
N ALA A 45 -15.15 3.29 -3.58
CA ALA A 45 -15.77 3.85 -4.78
C ALA A 45 -17.09 4.59 -4.46
N GLU A 46 -17.93 4.02 -3.60
CA GLU A 46 -19.18 4.66 -3.16
C GLU A 46 -18.89 5.94 -2.36
N LEU A 47 -17.91 5.91 -1.45
CA LEU A 47 -17.49 7.08 -0.68
C LEU A 47 -16.91 8.18 -1.59
N LYS A 48 -16.12 7.80 -2.60
CA LYS A 48 -15.57 8.74 -3.59
C LYS A 48 -16.69 9.38 -4.42
N ALA A 49 -17.63 8.59 -4.91
CA ALA A 49 -18.79 9.11 -5.65
C ALA A 49 -19.66 10.05 -4.82
N LEU A 50 -19.76 9.83 -3.50
CA LEU A 50 -20.45 10.73 -2.59
C LEU A 50 -19.67 12.02 -2.34
N ALA A 51 -18.34 11.95 -2.22
CA ALA A 51 -17.47 13.11 -2.06
C ALA A 51 -17.48 14.01 -3.31
N ASP A 52 -17.48 13.42 -4.51
CA ASP A 52 -17.48 14.15 -5.78
C ASP A 52 -18.79 14.94 -6.02
N LYS A 53 -19.89 14.55 -5.36
CA LYS A 53 -21.16 15.30 -5.38
C LYS A 53 -21.12 16.60 -4.57
N ILE A 54 -20.12 16.80 -3.72
CA ILE A 54 -20.02 17.99 -2.86
C ILE A 54 -19.42 19.14 -3.66
N PRO A 55 -20.16 20.23 -3.91
CA PRO A 55 -19.64 21.34 -4.70
C PRO A 55 -18.42 21.98 -4.02
N GLN A 56 -17.36 22.20 -4.79
CA GLN A 56 -16.12 22.81 -4.27
C GLN A 56 -16.30 24.28 -3.87
N THR A 57 -17.31 24.95 -4.44
CA THR A 57 -17.61 26.38 -4.23
C THR A 57 -18.21 26.71 -2.86
N ARG A 58 -18.65 25.71 -2.09
CA ARG A 58 -19.25 25.96 -0.76
C ARG A 58 -18.17 26.24 0.28
N ALA A 59 -18.19 27.46 0.84
CA ALA A 59 -17.30 27.86 1.92
C ALA A 59 -17.56 27.09 3.23
N PHE A 60 -18.83 26.85 3.57
CA PHE A 60 -19.21 26.10 4.76
C PHE A 60 -19.66 24.69 4.42
N ILE A 61 -19.04 23.70 5.06
CA ILE A 61 -19.32 22.28 4.90
C ILE A 61 -19.80 21.68 6.23
N SER A 62 -20.63 20.65 6.16
CA SER A 62 -21.04 19.91 7.35
C SER A 62 -19.92 19.00 7.85
N VAL A 63 -19.97 18.61 9.12
CA VAL A 63 -19.00 17.66 9.71
C VAL A 63 -18.92 16.33 8.94
N PRO A 64 -20.04 15.71 8.50
CA PRO A 64 -19.99 14.51 7.67
C PRO A 64 -19.32 14.74 6.31
N GLU A 65 -19.58 15.87 5.64
CA GLU A 65 -18.97 16.24 4.36
C GLU A 65 -17.47 16.47 4.52
N ALA A 66 -17.06 17.19 5.57
CA ALA A 66 -15.66 17.40 5.92
C ALA A 66 -14.95 16.06 6.18
N GLY A 67 -15.61 15.12 6.87
CA GLY A 67 -15.03 13.78 7.09
C GLY A 67 -14.73 13.03 5.78
N MET A 68 -15.59 13.17 4.78
CA MET A 68 -15.40 12.55 3.46
C MET A 68 -14.33 13.27 2.63
N LEU A 69 -14.30 14.60 2.68
CA LEU A 69 -13.37 15.42 1.89
C LEU A 69 -11.93 15.39 2.39
N PHE A 70 -11.72 15.25 3.70
CA PHE A 70 -10.39 15.30 4.32
C PHE A 70 -9.92 13.93 4.84
N GLY A 71 -10.75 12.88 4.73
CA GLY A 71 -10.41 11.54 5.22
C GLY A 71 -10.34 11.44 6.74
N ILE A 72 -11.07 12.29 7.46
CA ILE A 72 -11.03 12.37 8.93
C ILE A 72 -12.30 11.74 9.50
N ALA A 73 -12.15 10.88 10.51
CA ALA A 73 -13.29 10.31 11.20
C ALA A 73 -14.19 11.40 11.80
N LYS A 74 -15.51 11.31 11.56
CA LYS A 74 -16.52 12.27 12.05
C LYS A 74 -16.40 12.55 13.55
N ARG A 75 -16.12 11.50 14.35
CA ARG A 75 -15.91 11.60 15.80
C ARG A 75 -14.73 12.51 16.16
N THR A 76 -13.64 12.44 15.40
CA THR A 76 -12.48 13.32 15.57
C THR A 76 -12.85 14.77 15.28
N LEU A 77 -13.59 15.02 14.22
CA LEU A 77 -14.05 16.38 13.89
C LEU A 77 -14.97 16.96 14.96
N TYR A 78 -15.98 16.20 15.41
CA TYR A 78 -16.84 16.64 16.51
C TYR A 78 -16.04 16.91 17.80
N ARG A 79 -15.04 16.07 18.11
CA ARG A 79 -14.16 16.27 19.25
C ARG A 79 -13.35 17.57 19.12
N LEU A 80 -12.80 17.86 17.94
CA LEU A 80 -12.01 19.07 17.69
C LEU A 80 -12.88 20.34 17.74
N VAL A 81 -14.10 20.26 17.23
CA VAL A 81 -15.10 21.33 17.38
C VAL A 81 -15.45 21.56 18.84
N GLY A 82 -15.72 20.49 19.60
CA GLY A 82 -16.02 20.58 21.04
C GLY A 82 -14.85 21.13 21.88
N GLN A 83 -13.62 20.96 21.42
CA GLN A 83 -12.42 21.54 22.03
C GLN A 83 -12.17 23.01 21.60
N GLY A 84 -12.98 23.57 20.69
CA GLY A 84 -12.77 24.91 20.13
C GLY A 84 -11.57 25.05 19.21
N LYS A 85 -10.94 23.95 18.78
CA LYS A 85 -9.78 23.97 17.87
C LYS A 85 -10.16 24.26 16.43
N ILE A 86 -11.37 23.88 16.04
CA ILE A 86 -11.94 24.16 14.73
C ILE A 86 -13.08 25.17 14.92
N PRO A 87 -12.99 26.37 14.34
CA PRO A 87 -14.09 27.32 14.31
C PRO A 87 -15.29 26.68 13.62
N SER A 88 -16.44 26.76 14.26
CA SER A 88 -17.66 26.18 13.72
C SER A 88 -18.87 27.05 14.03
N VAL A 89 -19.84 27.05 13.13
CA VAL A 89 -21.12 27.73 13.29
C VAL A 89 -22.18 26.66 13.49
N ASN A 90 -22.93 26.75 14.59
CA ASN A 90 -24.05 25.84 14.83
C ASN A 90 -25.36 26.48 14.35
N LEU A 91 -26.00 25.89 13.33
CA LEU A 91 -27.25 26.36 12.76
C LEU A 91 -28.49 25.69 13.38
N GLY A 92 -28.33 24.92 14.48
CA GLY A 92 -29.44 24.30 15.20
C GLY A 92 -29.08 22.96 15.84
N THR A 93 -30.04 22.04 15.90
CA THR A 93 -29.79 20.72 16.49
C THR A 93 -29.00 19.86 15.50
N ARG A 94 -27.75 19.52 15.86
CA ARG A 94 -26.83 18.68 15.06
C ARG A 94 -26.45 19.29 13.68
N LEU A 95 -26.58 20.60 13.51
CA LEU A 95 -26.26 21.31 12.25
C LEU A 95 -24.97 22.15 12.38
N VAL A 96 -23.89 21.50 12.80
CA VAL A 96 -22.56 22.13 12.89
C VAL A 96 -21.98 22.29 11.49
N ARG A 97 -21.60 23.51 11.15
CA ARG A 97 -20.93 23.91 9.91
C ARG A 97 -19.49 24.32 10.20
N ILE A 98 -18.57 23.91 9.36
CA ILE A 98 -17.14 24.19 9.45
C ILE A 98 -16.73 24.95 8.18
N ASP A 99 -15.86 25.94 8.35
CA ASP A 99 -15.23 26.64 7.23
C ASP A 99 -14.21 25.73 6.53
N ARG A 100 -14.39 25.56 5.22
CA ARG A 100 -13.53 24.75 4.37
C ARG A 100 -12.09 25.24 4.37
N SER A 101 -11.85 26.55 4.35
CA SER A 101 -10.49 27.11 4.28
C SER A 101 -9.70 26.80 5.56
N VAL A 102 -10.36 26.77 6.71
CA VAL A 102 -9.71 26.35 7.97
C VAL A 102 -9.31 24.88 7.92
N MET A 103 -10.20 24.03 7.40
CA MET A 103 -9.90 22.60 7.23
C MET A 103 -8.74 22.37 6.26
N GLU A 104 -8.71 23.11 5.16
CA GLU A 104 -7.63 23.05 4.18
C GLU A 104 -6.29 23.53 4.74
N GLY A 105 -6.31 24.57 5.59
CA GLY A 105 -5.12 25.05 6.30
C GLY A 105 -4.60 24.06 7.35
N MET A 106 -5.49 23.37 8.08
CA MET A 106 -5.09 22.44 9.15
C MET A 106 -4.69 21.06 8.65
N PHE A 107 -5.37 20.53 7.63
CA PHE A 107 -5.25 19.14 7.18
C PHE A 107 -4.73 19.01 5.75
N GLY A 108 -4.46 20.13 5.07
CA GLY A 108 -4.09 20.18 3.67
C GLY A 108 -5.30 20.18 2.73
N PRO A 109 -5.07 20.24 1.40
CA PRO A 109 -6.16 20.28 0.42
C PRO A 109 -7.08 19.06 0.58
N ALA A 110 -8.37 19.24 0.31
CA ALA A 110 -9.35 18.15 0.34
C ALA A 110 -8.91 17.01 -0.61
N ARG A 111 -8.36 15.93 -0.04
CA ARG A 111 -7.99 14.73 -0.79
C ARG A 111 -9.19 13.79 -0.75
N SER A 112 -9.80 13.57 -1.90
CA SER A 112 -10.81 12.51 -2.07
C SER A 112 -10.16 11.15 -1.82
N LEU A 113 -10.16 10.70 -0.56
CA LEU A 113 -9.63 9.40 -0.10
C LEU A 113 -8.14 9.20 -0.45
N PRO A 114 -7.47 8.12 -0.01
CA PRO A 114 -6.06 7.94 -0.30
C PRO A 114 -5.95 7.91 -1.82
N GLN A 115 -5.31 8.93 -2.40
CA GLN A 115 -4.73 8.77 -3.71
C GLN A 115 -3.92 7.50 -3.60
N ALA A 116 -4.30 6.47 -4.38
CA ALA A 116 -3.53 5.25 -4.53
C ALA A 116 -2.08 5.69 -4.57
N GLU A 117 -1.29 5.22 -3.59
CA GLU A 117 0.11 5.62 -3.46
C GLU A 117 0.69 5.65 -4.87
N SER A 118 1.11 6.86 -5.28
CA SER A 118 1.59 7.13 -6.62
C SER A 118 2.42 5.93 -7.06
N ALA A 119 2.09 5.36 -8.23
CA ALA A 119 2.67 4.14 -8.79
C ALA A 119 4.10 3.93 -8.27
N PRO A 120 4.42 2.73 -7.74
CA PRO A 120 5.59 2.49 -6.89
C PRO A 120 6.77 3.27 -7.42
N LYS A 121 7.21 4.29 -6.65
CA LYS A 121 8.30 5.18 -7.05
C LYS A 121 9.39 4.28 -7.60
N LYS A 122 9.79 4.49 -8.86
CA LYS A 122 10.83 3.68 -9.51
C LYS A 122 11.99 3.58 -8.53
N LYS A 123 12.20 2.40 -7.93
CA LYS A 123 13.23 2.23 -6.91
C LYS A 123 14.56 2.56 -7.61
N LEU A 124 15.28 3.55 -7.10
CA LEU A 124 16.62 3.85 -7.56
C LEU A 124 17.53 2.78 -6.96
N TYR A 125 17.93 1.81 -7.78
CA TYR A 125 18.81 0.73 -7.34
C TYR A 125 20.25 1.20 -7.43
N SER A 126 21.01 1.11 -6.33
CA SER A 126 22.47 1.17 -6.41
C SER A 126 22.95 -0.13 -7.06
N LEU A 127 23.49 -0.06 -8.28
CA LEU A 127 24.04 -1.21 -9.02
C LEU A 127 25.56 -1.30 -8.83
N GLU A 128 26.01 -0.95 -7.63
CA GLU A 128 27.40 -1.10 -7.16
C GLU A 128 27.68 -2.56 -6.77
N LYS A 129 28.94 -2.97 -6.79
CA LYS A 129 29.32 -4.38 -6.63
C LYS A 129 29.02 -4.89 -5.22
N GLU A 130 29.07 -4.01 -4.24
CA GLU A 130 28.89 -4.26 -2.82
C GLU A 130 27.43 -4.62 -2.50
N ASP A 131 26.47 -4.11 -3.27
CA ASP A 131 25.03 -4.25 -3.06
C ASP A 131 24.35 -5.22 -4.04
N CYS A 132 25.13 -5.96 -4.84
CA CYS A 132 24.63 -6.95 -5.79
C CYS A 132 25.13 -8.37 -5.48
N TYR A 133 24.33 -9.39 -5.81
CA TYR A 133 24.78 -10.77 -5.91
C TYR A 133 25.04 -11.13 -7.37
N SER A 134 26.03 -11.97 -7.64
CA SER A 134 26.15 -12.64 -8.94
C SER A 134 25.12 -13.75 -9.09
N ILE A 135 24.70 -14.09 -10.32
CA ILE A 135 23.74 -15.19 -10.54
C ILE A 135 24.20 -16.52 -9.90
N GLY A 136 25.49 -16.81 -9.95
CA GLY A 136 26.07 -18.00 -9.32
C GLY A 136 25.96 -17.98 -7.80
N GLU A 137 26.22 -16.83 -7.16
CA GLU A 137 26.02 -16.66 -5.71
C GLU A 137 24.56 -16.85 -5.30
N ILE A 138 23.61 -16.33 -6.10
CA ILE A 138 22.17 -16.49 -5.84
C ILE A 138 21.80 -17.99 -5.91
N ALA A 139 22.26 -18.67 -6.97
CA ALA A 139 22.01 -20.09 -7.17
C ALA A 139 22.53 -20.93 -5.99
N GLN A 140 23.75 -20.64 -5.53
CA GLN A 140 24.37 -21.35 -4.40
C GLN A 140 23.68 -21.05 -3.07
N ARG A 141 23.41 -19.77 -2.78
CA ARG A 141 22.81 -19.33 -1.51
C ARG A 141 21.41 -19.89 -1.31
N PHE A 142 20.57 -19.82 -2.35
CA PHE A 142 19.18 -20.28 -2.27
C PHE A 142 19.00 -21.74 -2.70
N GLN A 143 20.08 -22.40 -3.14
CA GLN A 143 20.08 -23.78 -3.65
C GLN A 143 19.06 -23.98 -4.78
N ILE A 144 19.15 -23.11 -5.79
CA ILE A 144 18.29 -23.06 -6.96
C ILE A 144 19.16 -23.12 -8.21
N SER A 145 18.67 -23.70 -9.30
CA SER A 145 19.40 -23.71 -10.57
C SER A 145 19.50 -22.30 -11.17
N GLU A 146 20.62 -21.98 -11.82
CA GLU A 146 20.84 -20.69 -12.47
C GLU A 146 19.73 -20.34 -13.48
N GLY A 147 19.25 -21.32 -14.23
CA GLY A 147 18.13 -21.13 -15.17
C GLY A 147 16.84 -20.67 -14.48
N SER A 148 16.57 -21.16 -13.26
CA SER A 148 15.41 -20.73 -12.47
C SER A 148 15.61 -19.30 -11.91
N VAL A 149 16.85 -18.92 -11.56
CA VAL A 149 17.19 -17.54 -11.19
C VAL A 149 16.92 -16.59 -12.36
N TYR A 150 17.37 -16.92 -13.58
CA TYR A 150 17.08 -16.12 -14.77
C TYR A 150 15.57 -15.99 -15.04
N ASN A 151 14.82 -17.07 -14.90
CA ASN A 151 13.36 -17.05 -15.07
C ASN A 151 12.68 -16.14 -14.04
N HIS A 152 13.12 -16.17 -12.79
CA HIS A 152 12.59 -15.30 -11.75
C HIS A 152 12.92 -13.82 -12.01
N ILE A 153 14.16 -13.51 -12.38
CA ILE A 153 14.58 -12.13 -12.71
C ILE A 153 13.69 -11.55 -13.82
N ARG A 154 13.45 -12.30 -14.90
CA ARG A 154 12.55 -11.88 -15.99
C ARG A 154 11.11 -11.72 -15.51
N LYS A 155 10.61 -12.67 -14.72
CA LYS A 155 9.22 -12.67 -14.23
C LYS A 155 8.91 -11.48 -13.32
N TYR A 156 9.85 -11.10 -12.45
CA TYR A 156 9.67 -10.01 -11.49
C TYR A 156 10.28 -8.68 -11.97
N SER A 157 10.77 -8.62 -13.22
CA SER A 157 11.39 -7.42 -13.80
C SER A 157 12.52 -6.84 -12.92
N ILE A 158 13.33 -7.71 -12.32
CA ILE A 158 14.43 -7.29 -11.46
C ILE A 158 15.53 -6.71 -12.35
N PRO A 159 16.02 -5.49 -12.07
CA PRO A 159 17.09 -4.89 -12.85
C PRO A 159 18.37 -5.70 -12.68
N THR A 160 19.09 -5.87 -13.78
CA THR A 160 20.38 -6.58 -13.78
C THR A 160 21.43 -5.74 -14.48
N ARG A 161 22.68 -5.91 -14.06
CA ARG A 161 23.84 -5.27 -14.68
C ARG A 161 24.88 -6.31 -15.01
N GLN A 162 25.34 -6.33 -16.25
CA GLN A 162 26.49 -7.14 -16.63
C GLN A 162 27.78 -6.39 -16.30
N ILE A 163 28.65 -7.01 -15.51
CA ILE A 163 29.97 -6.46 -15.17
C ILE A 163 31.00 -7.54 -15.52
N GLY A 164 31.69 -7.35 -16.65
CA GLY A 164 32.59 -8.36 -17.19
C GLY A 164 31.85 -9.64 -17.61
N LYS A 165 32.28 -10.79 -17.09
CA LYS A 165 31.74 -12.12 -17.42
C LYS A 165 30.47 -12.47 -16.64
N HIS A 166 30.20 -11.81 -15.51
CA HIS A 166 29.09 -12.15 -14.63
C HIS A 166 27.95 -11.12 -14.71
N VAL A 167 26.73 -11.60 -14.49
CA VAL A 167 25.52 -10.78 -14.37
C VAL A 167 25.20 -10.61 -12.88
N TYR A 168 24.92 -9.38 -12.49
CA TYR A 168 24.66 -8.98 -11.11
C TYR A 168 23.23 -8.50 -10.95
N ALA A 169 22.61 -8.85 -9.82
CA ALA A 169 21.27 -8.42 -9.42
C ALA A 169 21.30 -7.81 -8.00
N PRO A 170 20.49 -6.79 -7.71
CA PRO A 170 20.44 -6.16 -6.38
C PRO A 170 20.11 -7.16 -5.27
N LYS A 171 20.87 -7.13 -4.18
CA LYS A 171 20.69 -8.03 -3.02
C LYS A 171 19.30 -7.89 -2.41
N THR A 172 18.83 -6.65 -2.26
CA THR A 172 17.55 -6.31 -1.65
C THR A 172 16.37 -6.98 -2.36
N GLU A 173 16.30 -6.89 -3.68
CA GLU A 173 15.21 -7.50 -4.45
C GLU A 173 15.29 -9.04 -4.41
N ILE A 174 16.50 -9.62 -4.46
CA ILE A 174 16.68 -11.07 -4.39
C ILE A 174 16.33 -11.63 -3.02
N ASP A 175 16.79 -10.98 -1.95
CA ASP A 175 16.48 -11.38 -0.58
C ASP A 175 14.97 -11.20 -0.31
N ASN A 176 14.34 -10.12 -0.77
CA ASN A 176 12.88 -9.95 -0.68
C ASN A 176 12.11 -11.02 -1.45
N LEU A 177 12.61 -11.37 -2.64
CA LEU A 177 12.01 -12.40 -3.47
C LEU A 177 11.97 -13.76 -2.76
N TYR A 178 13.11 -14.20 -2.23
CA TYR A 178 13.26 -15.55 -1.70
C TYR A 178 12.98 -15.68 -0.20
N ASN A 179 13.27 -14.66 0.61
CA ASN A 179 13.00 -14.65 2.06
C ASN A 179 11.60 -14.11 2.38
N GLY A 180 10.93 -13.45 1.42
CA GLY A 180 9.54 -13.03 1.56
C GLY A 180 9.32 -11.79 2.42
N ASN A 181 10.33 -10.95 2.62
CA ASN A 181 10.23 -9.84 3.58
C ASN A 181 9.47 -8.60 3.10
N ASP A 182 9.33 -8.31 1.81
CA ASP A 182 8.60 -7.09 1.40
C ASP A 182 7.93 -7.24 0.03
N PHE A 183 6.81 -7.96 -0.02
CA PHE A 183 5.75 -7.67 -1.01
C PHE A 183 4.63 -6.92 -0.28
N ILE A 184 4.95 -5.72 0.18
CA ILE A 184 4.00 -4.69 0.62
C ILE A 184 3.77 -3.76 -0.58
#